data_AF-A0A7C3NBH2-F1
#
_entry.id   AF-A0A7C3NBH2-F1
#
_cell.length_a   1.000
_cell.length_b   1.000
_cell.length_c   1.000
_cell.angle_alpha   90.00
_cell.angle_beta   90.00
_cell.angle_gamma   90.00
#
_symmetry.space_group_name_H-M   'P 1'
#
loop_
_entity.id
_entity.type
_entity.pdbx_description
1 polymer ?
#
loop_
_entity_poly.entity_id
_entity_poly.type
_entity_poly.pdbx_seq_one_letter_code
_entity_poly.pdbx_strand_id
1 'polypeptide(L)' 'MTVAVTGSMAFDYIMSFPGKFAEHVLPDQIHKLSLSFLVDSMRRERGGT' A
#
# COMPACT_ATOMS: atom_id res chain seq x y z
N MET A 1 23.52 -9.71 26.73
CA MET A 1 22.54 -10.62 26.12
C MET A 1 22.38 -10.21 24.67
N THR A 2 22.61 -11.12 23.72
CA THR A 2 22.61 -10.81 22.29
C THR A 2 21.39 -11.45 21.64
N VAL A 3 20.68 -10.69 20.78
CA VAL A 3 19.48 -11.16 20.08
C VAL A 3 19.73 -11.08 18.58
N ALA A 4 19.50 -12.18 17.88
CA ALA A 4 19.52 -12.21 16.42
C ALA A 4 18.09 -12.01 15.91
N VAL A 5 17.91 -11.00 15.06
CA VAL A 5 16.63 -10.72 14.39
C VAL A 5 16.83 -11.00 12.91
N THR A 6 16.00 -11.91 12.38
CA THR A 6 15.95 -12.24 10.95
C THR A 6 14.64 -11.73 10.38
N GLY A 7 14.72 -10.90 9.36
CA GLY A 7 13.56 -10.26 8.78
C GLY A 7 13.88 -9.66 7.42
N SER A 8 12.86 -9.09 6.79
CA SER A 8 13.01 -8.34 5.55
C SER A 8 13.75 -7.02 5.81
N MET A 9 14.45 -6.50 4.81
CA MET A 9 14.97 -5.14 4.81
C MET A 9 14.44 -4.45 3.56
N ALA A 10 13.68 -3.38 3.74
CA ALA A 10 12.94 -2.76 2.64
C ALA A 10 12.87 -1.23 2.74
N PHE A 11 12.38 -0.62 1.67
CA PHE A 11 11.83 0.72 1.70
C PHE A 11 10.34 0.65 1.38
N ASP A 12 9.53 1.21 2.26
CA ASP A 12 8.08 1.23 2.09
C ASP A 12 7.69 2.52 1.37
N TYR A 13 6.97 2.39 0.26
CA TYR A 13 6.43 3.51 -0.50
C TYR A 13 4.94 3.63 -0.16
N ILE A 14 4.63 4.54 0.76
CA ILE A 14 3.28 4.69 1.32
C ILE A 14 2.61 5.88 0.63
N MET A 15 1.44 5.64 0.04
CA MET A 15 0.64 6.65 -0.66
C MET A 15 -0.73 6.80 0.02
N SER A 16 -1.22 8.04 0.13
CA SER A 16 -2.52 8.33 0.75
C SER A 16 -3.54 8.79 -0.30
N PHE A 17 -4.59 7.99 -0.46
CA PHE A 17 -5.73 8.30 -1.32
C PHE A 17 -6.85 8.94 -0.47
N PRO A 18 -7.33 10.15 -0.78
CA PRO A 18 -8.39 10.83 -0.02
C PRO A 18 -9.79 10.29 -0.38
N GLY A 19 -10.04 9.02 -0.09
CA GLY A 19 -11.31 8.37 -0.36
C GLY A 19 -11.35 6.93 0.15
N LYS A 20 -12.41 6.19 -0.20
CA LYS A 20 -12.53 4.77 0.14
C LYS A 20 -12.45 3.93 -1.12
N PHE A 21 -11.59 2.91 -1.13
CA PHE A 21 -11.49 2.01 -2.29
C PHE A 21 -12.83 1.35 -2.66
N ALA A 22 -13.68 1.06 -1.67
CA ALA A 22 -15.00 0.47 -1.88
C ALA A 22 -15.94 1.32 -2.77
N GLU A 23 -15.73 2.64 -2.85
CA GLU A 23 -16.54 3.54 -3.69
C GLU A 23 -16.15 3.44 -5.18
N HIS A 24 -14.97 2.88 -5.47
CA HIS A 24 -14.42 2.78 -6.83
C HIS A 24 -14.34 1.35 -7.34
N VAL A 25 -14.64 0.35 -6.51
CA VAL A 25 -14.65 -1.06 -6.89
C VAL A 25 -16.09 -1.49 -7.16
N LEU A 26 -16.36 -1.90 -8.40
CA LEU A 26 -17.65 -2.47 -8.81
C LEU A 26 -17.63 -3.99 -8.60
N PRO A 27 -18.38 -4.55 -7.63
CA PRO A 27 -18.30 -5.98 -7.30
C PRO A 27 -18.59 -6.88 -8.49
N ASP A 28 -19.59 -6.51 -9.31
CA ASP A 28 -20.03 -7.32 -10.45
C ASP A 28 -19.00 -7.34 -11.61
N GLN A 29 -18.05 -6.40 -11.63
CA GLN A 29 -17.04 -6.28 -12.68
C GLN A 29 -15.62 -6.62 -12.19
N ILE A 30 -15.49 -7.32 -11.06
CA ILE A 30 -14.18 -7.59 -10.46
C ILE A 30 -13.25 -8.44 -11.34
N HIS A 31 -13.82 -9.22 -12.26
CA HIS A 31 -13.06 -10.00 -13.25
C HIS A 31 -12.25 -9.12 -14.23
N LYS A 32 -12.59 -7.83 -14.35
CA LYS A 32 -11.86 -6.84 -15.15
C LYS A 32 -11.80 -5.50 -14.41
N LEU A 33 -10.84 -5.41 -13.48
CA LEU A 33 -10.64 -4.24 -12.64
C LEU A 33 -9.79 -3.18 -13.34
N SER A 34 -10.34 -1.97 -13.51
CA SER A 34 -9.61 -0.79 -13.99
C SER A 34 -9.75 0.33 -12.97
N LEU A 35 -8.62 0.72 -12.36
CA LEU A 35 -8.58 1.70 -11.27
C LEU A 35 -7.46 2.71 -11.52
N SER A 36 -7.72 3.97 -11.21
CA SER A 36 -6.73 5.04 -11.20
C SER A 36 -7.04 5.95 -10.01
N PHE A 37 -6.14 5.97 -9.03
CA PHE A 37 -6.30 6.75 -7.81
C PHE A 37 -5.36 7.95 -7.84
N LEU A 38 -5.93 9.15 -7.77
CA LEU A 38 -5.14 10.36 -7.52
C LEU A 38 -4.84 10.43 -6.03
N VAL A 39 -3.56 10.37 -5.66
CA VAL A 39 -3.11 10.39 -4.27
C VAL A 39 -2.64 11.78 -3.86
N ASP A 40 -2.88 12.15 -2.61
CA ASP A 40 -2.51 13.46 -2.07
C ASP A 40 -1.04 13.52 -1.65
N SER A 41 -0.49 12.37 -1.26
CA SER A 41 0.90 12.30 -0.81
C SER A 41 1.51 10.93 -1.08
N MET A 42 2.84 10.95 -1.18
CA MET A 42 3.69 9.76 -1.21
C MET A 42 4.88 10.00 -0.30
N ARG A 43 5.21 8.99 0.52
CA ARG A 43 6.40 8.99 1.37
C ARG A 43 7.17 7.69 1.20
N ARG A 44 8.48 7.77 1.41
CA ARG A 44 9.39 6.62 1.44
C ARG A 44 9.93 6.46 2.85
N GLU A 45 9.71 5.31 3.46
CA GLU A 45 10.16 4.99 4.82
C GLU A 45 11.08 3.77 4.83
N ARG A 46 11.97 3.65 5.82
CA ARG A 46 12.78 2.44 6.02
C ARG A 46 11.88 1.40 6.68
N GLY A 47 11.66 0.29 5.99
CA GLY A 47 10.81 -0.81 6.43
C GLY A 47 11.60 -2.10 6.57
N GLY A 48 10.87 -3.17 6.88
CA GLY A 48 11.43 -4.45 7.26
C GLY A 48 10.91 -4.94 8.60
N THR A 49 10.81 -6.25 8.77
CA THR A 49 10.31 -6.91 9.99
C THR A 49 11.38 -7.02 11.07
#